data_AF-A0A939A932-F1
#
_entry.id   AF-A0A939A932-F1
#
_cell.length_a   1.000
_cell.length_b   1.000
_cell.length_c   1.000
_cell.angle_alpha   90.00
_cell.angle_beta   90.00
_cell.angle_gamma   90.00
#
_symmetry.space_group_name_H-M   'P 1'
#
loop_
_entity.id
_entity.type
_entity.pdbx_description
1 polymer ?
#
loop_
_entity_poly.entity_id
_entity_poly.type
_entity_poly.pdbx_seq_one_letter_code
_entity_poly.pdbx_strand_id
1 'polypeptide(L)' 'GVDIVFHGLETMEKDFGDRFHPAHLLRQMVRAGHLGRKTGKGFYNYT' A
#
# COMPACT_ATOMS: atom_id res chain seq x y z
N GLY A 1 6.10 1.40 5.19
CA GLY A 1 4.96 2.29 4.90
C GLY A 1 4.04 1.59 3.94
N VAL A 2 2.76 1.90 3.97
CA VAL A 2 1.75 1.29 3.06
C VAL A 2 2.11 1.53 1.59
N ASP A 3 2.73 2.67 1.28
CA ASP A 3 3.29 3.04 -0.02
C ASP A 3 4.32 2.05 -0.56
N ILE A 4 5.27 1.64 0.29
CA ILE A 4 6.37 0.76 -0.14
C ILE A 4 5.83 -0.62 -0.51
N VAL A 5 4.90 -1.15 0.29
CA VAL A 5 4.28 -2.45 0.02
C VAL A 5 3.44 -2.38 -1.25
N PHE A 6 2.66 -1.31 -1.42
CA PHE A 6 1.84 -1.11 -2.61
C PHE A 6 2.67 -1.05 -3.89
N HIS A 7 3.74 -0.24 -3.91
CA HIS A 7 4.61 -0.15 -5.09
C HIS A 7 5.42 -1.44 -5.33
N GLY A 8 5.81 -2.15 -4.27
CA GLY A 8 6.44 -3.47 -4.40
C GLY A 8 5.51 -4.47 -5.07
N LEU A 9 4.23 -4.49 -4.67
CA LEU A 9 3.23 -5.36 -5.29
C LEU A 9 2.93 -4.97 -6.74
N GLU A 10 2.85 -3.69 -7.09
CA GLU A 10 2.69 -3.27 -8.51
C GLU A 10 3.86 -3.73 -9.39
N THR A 11 5.09 -3.72 -8.87
CA THR A 11 6.25 -4.25 -9.59
C THR A 11 6.18 -5.77 -9.69
N MET A 12 5.87 -6.46 -8.60
CA MET A 12 5.74 -7.91 -8.60
C MET A 12 4.60 -8.40 -9.49
N GLU A 13 3.49 -7.66 -9.58
CA GLU A 13 2.38 -7.98 -10.49
C GLU A 13 2.84 -7.92 -11.94
N LYS A 14 3.66 -6.93 -12.31
CA LYS A 14 4.21 -6.82 -13.67
C LYS A 14 5.14 -7.98 -14.01
N ASP A 15 5.95 -8.42 -13.06
CA ASP A 15 6.99 -9.43 -13.32
C ASP A 15 6.49 -10.88 -13.14
N PHE A 16 5.57 -11.11 -12.21
CA PHE A 16 5.10 -12.43 -11.81
C PHE A 16 3.60 -12.67 -12.07
N GLY A 17 2.88 -11.64 -12.54
CA GLY A 17 1.46 -11.72 -12.92
C GLY A 17 0.49 -11.56 -11.75
N ASP A 18 -0.75 -11.97 -12.02
CA ASP A 18 -1.97 -11.67 -11.24
C ASP A 18 -1.94 -12.13 -9.78
N ARG A 19 -1.02 -13.04 -9.41
CA ARG A 19 -0.82 -13.49 -8.02
C ARG A 19 -0.43 -12.34 -7.09
N PHE A 20 0.21 -11.30 -7.62
CA PHE A 20 0.69 -10.16 -6.83
C PHE A 20 -0.18 -8.91 -6.99
N HIS A 21 -1.39 -9.06 -7.54
CA HIS A 21 -2.30 -7.96 -7.76
C HIS A 21 -2.58 -7.21 -6.44
N PRO A 22 -2.21 -5.92 -6.33
CA PRO A 22 -2.40 -5.16 -5.10
C PRO A 22 -3.87 -4.83 -4.89
N ALA A 23 -4.35 -5.03 -3.65
CA ALA A 23 -5.73 -4.72 -3.30
C ALA A 23 -6.05 -3.23 -3.52
N HIS A 24 -7.26 -2.94 -4.04
CA HIS A 24 -7.73 -1.56 -4.26
C HIS A 24 -7.66 -0.68 -3.01
N LEU A 25 -7.86 -1.27 -1.82
CA LEU A 25 -7.76 -0.57 -0.54
C LEU A 25 -6.37 0.04 -0.32
N LEU A 26 -5.30 -0.66 -0.70
CA LEU A 26 -3.92 -0.15 -0.58
C LEU A 26 -3.74 1.10 -1.45
N ARG A 27 -4.25 1.06 -2.68
CA ARG A 27 -4.21 2.21 -3.61
C ARG A 27 -4.91 3.44 -3.03
N GLN A 28 -6.07 3.24 -2.39
CA GLN A 28 -6.82 4.30 -1.72
C GLN A 28 -6.07 4.85 -0.50
N MET A 29 -5.46 3.99 0.32
CA MET A 29 -4.69 4.42 1.49
C MET A 29 -3.46 5.23 1.11
N VAL A 30 -2.75 4.83 0.05
CA VAL A 30 -1.60 5.59 -0.47
C VAL A 30 -2.05 6.95 -1.01
N ARG A 31 -3.13 7.00 -1.80
CA ARG A 31 -3.72 8.27 -2.29
C ARG A 31 -4.18 9.19 -1.16
N ALA A 32 -4.72 8.63 -0.08
CA ALA A 32 -5.15 9.39 1.10
C ALA A 32 -4.00 9.79 2.04
N GLY A 33 -2.74 9.45 1.72
CA GLY A 33 -1.58 9.73 2.58
C GLY A 33 -1.59 8.95 3.89
N HIS A 34 -2.33 7.84 3.97
CA HIS A 34 -2.42 6.98 5.15
C HIS A 34 -1.30 5.95 5.14
N LEU A 35 -0.07 6.43 5.32
CA LEU A 35 1.15 5.65 5.12
C LEU A 35 1.58 4.83 6.34
N GLY A 36 0.82 4.90 7.44
CA GLY A 36 1.06 4.20 8.70
C GLY A 36 1.66 5.11 9.76
N ARG A 37 2.59 4.57 10.55
CA ARG A 37 3.18 5.24 11.70
C ARG A 37 3.87 6.57 11.36
N LYS A 38 4.44 6.69 10.16
CA LYS A 38 5.09 7.93 9.70
C LYS A 38 4.13 9.11 9.48
N THR A 39 2.85 8.83 9.25
CA THR A 39 1.79 9.82 9.05
C THR A 39 0.79 9.83 10.22
N GLY A 40 1.08 9.11 11.32
CA GLY A 40 0.15 8.93 12.46
C GLY A 40 -1.11 8.11 12.13
N LYS A 41 -1.29 7.69 10.87
CA LYS A 41 -2.49 7.03 10.37
C LYS A 41 -2.16 6.12 9.19
N GLY A 42 -2.64 4.88 9.25
CA GLY A 42 -2.58 3.87 8.19
C GLY A 42 -3.73 2.89 8.32
N PHE A 43 -3.45 1.58 8.31
CA PHE A 43 -4.44 0.57 8.70
C PHE A 43 -4.98 0.78 10.12
N TYR A 44 -4.14 1.32 10.99
CA TYR A 44 -4.48 1.70 12.35
C TYR A 44 -4.22 3.20 12.53
N ASN A 45 -4.96 3.82 13.44
CA ASN A 45 -4.59 5.13 13.98
C ASN A 45 -3.44 4.89 14.96
N TYR A 46 -2.29 5.49 14.70
CA TYR A 46 -1.08 5.38 15.52
C TYR A 46 -0.97 6.57 16.48
N THR A 47 -2.12 6.99 17.03
CA THR A 47 -2.25 8.07 18.02
C THR A 47 -1.65 7.66 19.35
#